data_AF-R9GYC9-F1
#
_entry.id   AF-R9GYC9-F1
#
_cell.length_a   1.000
_cell.length_b   1.000
_cell.length_c   1.000
_cell.angle_alpha   90.00
_cell.angle_beta   90.00
_cell.angle_gamma   90.00
#
_symmetry.space_group_name_H-M   'P 1'
#
loop_
_entity.id
_entity.type
_entity.pdbx_description
1 polymer ?
#
loop_
_entity_poly.entity_id
_entity_poly.type
_entity_poly.pdbx_seq_one_letter_code
_entity_poly.pdbx_strand_id
1 'polypeptide(L)'
;MKVLYQGMPAILANFLALVINLLINQEMNRVKFTHCLAVVFCALSLSACGIFKKSGGDDAQKSTVITERRWKLVELAGKPVPDRVNGKEPFILLQQKEGRFSASGGCNGIGGTFTFQDNGRIKFSQGMSTKVACENMEIEIGLTKALKDADNFSLKGDDLSLNKARMAPLARFKADK
;
A
#
# COMPACT_ATOMS: atom_id res chain seq x y z
N MET A 1 60.16 -39.55 8.39
CA MET A 1 60.28 -38.21 9.02
C MET A 1 61.28 -38.27 10.17
N LYS A 2 62.56 -38.13 9.86
CA LYS A 2 63.67 -37.88 10.80
C LYS A 2 64.82 -37.47 9.89
N VAL A 3 65.64 -36.51 10.34
CA VAL A 3 66.69 -35.80 9.56
C VAL A 3 66.13 -34.65 8.70
N LEU A 4 65.84 -33.50 9.31
CA LEU A 4 66.03 -32.13 8.76
C LEU A 4 65.67 -31.05 9.84
N TYR A 5 66.02 -31.26 11.12
CA TYR A 5 65.68 -30.29 12.20
C TYR A 5 66.73 -30.26 13.32
N GLN A 6 68.02 -30.15 12.98
CA GLN A 6 69.03 -29.76 13.97
C GLN A 6 69.81 -28.57 13.40
N GLY A 7 69.51 -27.36 13.89
CA GLY A 7 70.25 -26.15 13.54
C GLY A 7 69.48 -24.84 13.45
N MET A 8 68.16 -24.79 13.72
CA MET A 8 67.45 -23.49 13.74
C MET A 8 67.69 -22.74 15.06
N PRO A 9 68.05 -21.44 15.02
CA PRO A 9 68.11 -20.62 16.24
C PRO A 9 66.71 -20.50 16.86
N ALA A 10 66.63 -20.49 18.19
CA ALA A 10 65.36 -20.46 18.94
C ALA A 10 64.39 -19.34 18.50
N ILE A 11 64.94 -18.26 17.94
CA ILE A 11 64.19 -17.13 17.38
C ILE A 11 63.37 -17.56 16.16
N LEU A 12 63.92 -18.40 15.27
CA LEU A 12 63.22 -18.88 14.07
C LEU A 12 62.09 -19.86 14.43
N ALA A 13 62.27 -20.70 15.45
CA ALA A 13 61.24 -21.61 15.92
C ALA A 13 60.04 -20.86 16.53
N ASN A 14 60.30 -19.81 17.32
CA ASN A 14 59.25 -18.94 17.86
C ASN A 14 58.55 -18.13 16.77
N PHE A 15 59.28 -17.67 15.75
CA PHE A 15 58.68 -16.96 14.62
C PHE A 15 57.77 -17.88 13.78
N LEU A 16 58.22 -19.12 13.53
CA LEU A 16 57.42 -20.11 12.82
C LEU A 16 56.16 -20.50 13.62
N ALA A 17 56.28 -20.66 14.94
CA ALA A 17 55.15 -20.91 15.82
C ALA A 17 54.16 -19.73 15.90
N LEU A 18 54.66 -18.48 15.86
CA LEU A 18 53.83 -17.27 15.83
C LEU A 18 53.07 -17.14 14.51
N VAL A 19 53.74 -17.40 13.38
CA VAL A 19 53.13 -17.38 12.04
C VAL A 19 52.10 -18.50 11.90
N ILE A 20 52.38 -19.70 12.38
CA ILE A 20 51.41 -20.81 12.40
C ILE A 20 50.20 -20.45 13.29
N ASN A 21 50.41 -19.88 14.49
CA ASN A 21 49.32 -19.42 15.34
C ASN A 21 48.50 -18.28 14.70
N LEU A 22 49.15 -17.33 13.99
CA LEU A 22 48.46 -16.27 13.26
C LEU A 22 47.65 -16.80 12.06
N LEU A 23 48.19 -17.77 11.31
CA LEU A 23 47.50 -18.41 10.19
C LEU A 23 46.32 -19.28 10.67
N ILE A 24 46.48 -20.02 11.78
CA ILE A 24 45.39 -20.78 12.42
C ILE A 24 44.30 -19.83 12.96
N ASN A 25 44.67 -18.65 13.50
CA ASN A 25 43.70 -17.68 14.02
C ASN A 25 42.93 -16.95 12.90
N GLN A 26 43.56 -16.73 11.73
CA GLN A 26 42.89 -16.18 10.54
C GLN A 26 41.85 -17.15 9.96
N GLU A 27 42.14 -18.46 9.94
CA GLU A 27 41.20 -19.50 9.51
C GLU A 27 40.06 -19.71 10.54
N MET A 28 40.36 -19.74 11.85
CA MET A 28 39.33 -19.90 12.88
C MET A 28 38.39 -18.70 13.02
N ASN A 29 38.81 -17.48 12.69
CA ASN A 29 37.91 -16.31 12.74
C ASN A 29 36.96 -16.28 11.53
N ARG A 30 37.37 -16.79 10.36
CA ARG A 30 36.46 -17.02 9.23
C ARG A 30 35.48 -18.16 9.52
N VAL A 31 35.95 -19.29 10.06
CA VAL A 31 35.08 -20.43 10.42
C VAL A 31 34.11 -20.08 11.56
N LYS A 32 34.53 -19.36 12.61
CA LYS A 32 33.63 -18.94 13.71
C LYS A 32 32.65 -17.85 13.26
N PHE A 33 33.03 -16.93 12.38
CA PHE A 33 32.10 -15.94 11.84
C PHE A 33 31.06 -16.60 10.92
N THR A 34 31.46 -17.57 10.10
CA THR A 34 30.53 -18.35 9.26
C THR A 34 29.67 -19.31 10.07
N HIS A 35 30.19 -19.93 11.14
CA HIS A 35 29.42 -20.85 11.99
C HIS A 35 28.55 -20.14 13.03
N CYS A 36 28.87 -18.90 13.44
CA CYS A 36 27.95 -18.05 14.21
C CYS A 36 26.80 -17.53 13.33
N LEU A 37 27.01 -17.31 12.03
CA LEU A 37 25.94 -16.91 11.10
C LEU A 37 25.03 -18.08 10.69
N ALA A 38 25.54 -19.31 10.55
CA ALA A 38 24.72 -20.46 10.14
C ALA A 38 23.87 -21.05 11.29
N VAL A 39 24.34 -21.02 12.54
CA VAL A 39 23.59 -21.56 13.70
C VAL A 39 22.48 -20.60 14.15
N VAL A 40 22.62 -19.29 13.93
CA VAL A 40 21.52 -18.32 14.12
C VAL A 40 20.48 -18.41 12.99
N PHE A 41 20.86 -18.92 11.81
CA PHE A 41 19.94 -19.05 10.68
C PHE A 41 19.17 -20.38 10.63
N CYS A 42 19.67 -21.47 11.23
CA CYS A 42 18.96 -22.76 11.30
C CYS A 42 18.08 -22.97 12.55
N ALA A 43 18.07 -22.05 13.51
CA ALA A 43 17.23 -22.15 14.73
C ALA A 43 15.99 -21.22 14.72
N LEU A 44 15.65 -20.62 13.57
CA LEU A 44 14.42 -19.84 13.37
C LEU A 44 13.45 -20.49 12.36
N SER A 45 13.61 -21.78 12.10
CA SER A 45 12.59 -22.60 11.44
C SER A 45 11.75 -23.30 12.50
N LEU A 46 10.70 -22.63 12.99
CA LEU A 46 9.43 -23.21 13.49
C LEU A 46 8.48 -22.10 13.97
N SER A 47 8.13 -21.17 13.08
CA SER A 47 6.88 -20.38 13.14
C SER A 47 6.65 -19.67 11.81
N ALA A 48 6.53 -20.44 10.73
CA ALA A 48 6.12 -19.93 9.42
C ALA A 48 5.00 -20.80 8.82
N CYS A 49 4.07 -21.23 9.64
CA CYS A 49 2.69 -21.46 9.21
C CYS A 49 1.85 -20.32 9.82
N GLY A 50 1.56 -19.28 9.03
CA GLY A 50 0.64 -18.25 9.55
C GLY A 50 0.54 -16.91 8.82
N ILE A 51 1.22 -16.65 7.70
CA ILE A 51 1.08 -15.35 7.01
C ILE A 51 0.96 -15.51 5.48
N PHE A 52 0.12 -16.44 5.07
CA PHE A 52 -0.76 -16.18 3.93
C PHE A 52 -2.16 -15.98 4.51
N LYS A 53 -2.34 -14.88 5.24
CA LYS A 53 -3.68 -14.42 5.59
C LYS A 53 -4.29 -13.99 4.27
N LYS A 54 -5.13 -14.86 3.70
CA LYS A 54 -6.05 -14.54 2.61
C LYS A 54 -6.86 -13.32 3.07
N SER A 55 -6.49 -12.12 2.62
CA SER A 55 -7.06 -10.83 3.05
C SER A 55 -8.53 -10.60 2.65
N GLY A 56 -9.28 -11.66 2.33
CA GLY A 56 -10.68 -11.56 1.93
C GLY A 56 -11.63 -11.08 3.04
N GLY A 57 -11.18 -11.03 4.31
CA GLY A 57 -11.98 -10.53 5.43
C GLY A 57 -11.97 -9.00 5.58
N ASP A 58 -10.88 -8.32 5.17
CA ASP A 58 -10.71 -6.88 5.40
C ASP A 58 -11.46 -6.05 4.34
N ASP A 59 -11.59 -6.58 3.12
CA ASP A 59 -12.31 -5.93 2.02
C ASP A 59 -13.83 -5.98 2.18
N ALA A 60 -14.37 -7.10 2.67
CA ALA A 60 -15.79 -7.24 2.99
C ALA A 60 -16.18 -6.27 4.12
N GLN A 61 -15.28 -6.02 5.07
CA GLN A 61 -15.49 -5.08 6.17
C GLN A 61 -15.33 -3.60 5.71
N LYS A 62 -14.39 -3.29 4.81
CA LYS A 62 -14.26 -1.93 4.24
C LYS A 62 -15.40 -1.55 3.30
N SER A 63 -15.85 -2.49 2.46
CA SER A 63 -16.95 -2.25 1.52
C SER A 63 -18.24 -1.83 2.25
N THR A 64 -18.56 -2.47 3.37
CA THR A 64 -19.72 -2.11 4.20
C THR A 64 -19.60 -0.73 4.85
N VAL A 65 -18.38 -0.26 5.16
CA VAL A 65 -18.15 1.05 5.81
C VAL A 65 -18.28 2.21 4.83
N ILE A 66 -17.93 2.01 3.55
CA ILE A 66 -17.99 3.08 2.54
C ILE A 66 -19.36 3.23 1.88
N THR A 67 -20.28 2.31 2.14
CA THR A 67 -21.63 2.27 1.54
C THR A 67 -22.69 2.85 2.48
N GLU A 68 -23.85 3.17 1.90
CA GLU A 68 -25.06 3.64 2.59
C GLU A 68 -24.87 4.94 3.40
N ARG A 69 -23.86 5.74 3.03
CA ARG A 69 -23.62 7.07 3.60
C ARG A 69 -23.06 8.05 2.58
N ARG A 70 -23.23 9.33 2.87
CA ARG A 70 -22.72 10.43 2.06
C ARG A 70 -21.26 10.73 2.41
N TRP A 71 -20.48 10.96 1.37
CA TRP A 71 -19.08 11.35 1.42
C TRP A 71 -18.91 12.67 0.68
N LYS A 72 -18.52 13.71 1.40
CA LYS A 72 -18.28 15.05 0.87
C LYS A 72 -16.96 15.09 0.11
N LEU A 73 -16.96 15.60 -1.12
CA LEU A 73 -15.74 15.76 -1.92
C LEU A 73 -14.94 16.96 -1.41
N VAL A 74 -13.67 16.75 -1.07
CA VAL A 74 -12.79 17.79 -0.49
C VAL A 74 -11.53 18.04 -1.32
N GLU A 75 -11.14 17.10 -2.17
CA GLU A 75 -10.05 17.29 -3.12
C GLU A 75 -10.33 16.54 -4.43
N LEU A 76 -9.96 17.15 -5.54
CA LEU A 76 -10.07 16.58 -6.87
C LEU A 76 -8.79 16.85 -7.67
N ALA A 77 -8.14 15.80 -8.16
CA ALA A 77 -6.88 15.85 -8.91
C ALA A 77 -5.79 16.72 -8.23
N GLY A 78 -5.63 16.59 -6.91
CA GLY A 78 -4.64 17.35 -6.13
C GLY A 78 -5.06 18.78 -5.77
N LYS A 79 -6.25 19.23 -6.17
CA LYS A 79 -6.76 20.58 -5.89
C LYS A 79 -7.90 20.55 -4.87
N PRO A 80 -7.90 21.46 -3.87
CA PRO A 80 -8.99 21.53 -2.90
C PRO A 80 -10.32 21.88 -3.58
N VAL A 81 -11.40 21.28 -3.11
CA VAL A 81 -12.76 21.57 -3.58
C VAL A 81 -13.48 22.43 -2.53
N PRO A 82 -14.12 23.55 -2.92
CA PRO A 82 -14.91 24.36 -1.99
C PRO A 82 -16.06 23.57 -1.36
N ASP A 83 -16.46 23.95 -0.14
CA ASP A 83 -17.59 23.33 0.55
C ASP A 83 -18.90 23.39 -0.23
N ARG A 84 -19.06 24.43 -1.06
CA ARG A 84 -20.19 24.60 -1.97
C ARG A 84 -19.73 25.02 -3.35
N VAL A 85 -20.29 24.38 -4.37
CA VAL A 85 -20.10 24.69 -5.79
C VAL A 85 -21.49 24.86 -6.40
N ASN A 86 -21.74 25.98 -7.07
CA ASN A 86 -23.08 26.38 -7.54
C ASN A 86 -24.17 26.28 -6.43
N GLY A 87 -23.80 26.60 -5.18
CA GLY A 87 -24.69 26.55 -4.01
C GLY A 87 -24.93 25.16 -3.41
N LYS A 88 -24.42 24.08 -4.02
CA LYS A 88 -24.61 22.70 -3.56
C LYS A 88 -23.30 22.12 -3.02
N GLU A 89 -23.41 21.19 -2.08
CA GLU A 89 -22.25 20.46 -1.56
C GLU A 89 -21.86 19.32 -2.51
N PRO A 90 -20.59 19.28 -2.99
CA PRO A 90 -20.11 18.18 -3.82
C PRO A 90 -19.97 16.87 -3.02
N PHE A 91 -20.45 15.74 -3.56
CA PHE A 91 -20.52 14.49 -2.82
C PHE A 91 -20.51 13.22 -3.69
N ILE A 92 -20.36 12.06 -3.01
CA ILE A 92 -20.70 10.73 -3.51
C ILE A 92 -21.47 9.93 -2.44
N LEU A 93 -22.38 9.07 -2.88
CA LEU A 93 -23.13 8.10 -2.11
C LEU A 93 -23.08 6.76 -2.85
N LEU A 94 -22.64 5.70 -2.17
CA LEU A 94 -22.58 4.33 -2.69
C LEU A 94 -23.68 3.49 -2.03
N GLN A 95 -24.66 3.05 -2.80
CA GLN A 95 -25.78 2.26 -2.30
C GLN A 95 -25.57 0.80 -2.71
N GLN A 96 -25.06 0.00 -1.79
CA GLN A 96 -24.66 -1.39 -2.04
C GLN A 96 -25.88 -2.27 -2.32
N LYS A 97 -26.99 -2.02 -1.64
CA LYS A 97 -28.23 -2.80 -1.83
C LYS A 97 -28.74 -2.73 -3.26
N GLU A 98 -28.66 -1.55 -3.88
CA GLU A 98 -29.06 -1.36 -5.27
C GLU A 98 -27.91 -1.55 -6.28
N GLY A 99 -26.66 -1.62 -5.81
CA GLY A 99 -25.46 -1.59 -6.67
C GLY A 99 -25.30 -0.28 -7.43
N ARG A 100 -25.80 0.83 -6.87
CA ARG A 100 -25.88 2.15 -7.53
C ARG A 100 -25.09 3.21 -6.78
N PHE A 101 -24.53 4.15 -7.51
CA PHE A 101 -23.96 5.35 -6.92
C PHE A 101 -24.71 6.60 -7.37
N SER A 102 -24.71 7.59 -6.50
CA SER A 102 -25.16 8.96 -6.78
C SER A 102 -24.06 9.92 -6.36
N ALA A 103 -23.71 10.87 -7.23
CA ALA A 103 -22.67 11.85 -6.97
C ALA A 103 -23.06 13.21 -7.56
N SER A 104 -22.40 14.28 -7.13
CA SER A 104 -22.51 15.59 -7.76
C SER A 104 -21.23 16.39 -7.50
N GLY A 105 -20.76 17.11 -8.53
CA GLY A 105 -19.72 18.13 -8.36
C GLY A 105 -20.28 19.50 -7.96
N GLY A 106 -21.60 19.61 -7.73
CA GLY A 106 -22.30 20.84 -7.37
C GLY A 106 -23.28 21.35 -8.44
N CYS A 107 -23.22 20.87 -9.68
CA CYS A 107 -24.15 21.27 -10.74
C CYS A 107 -25.29 20.25 -10.94
N ASN A 108 -24.99 19.19 -11.69
CA ASN A 108 -25.84 18.07 -12.08
C ASN A 108 -25.66 16.87 -11.15
N GLY A 109 -26.63 15.97 -11.21
CA GLY A 109 -26.51 14.65 -10.59
C GLY A 109 -25.79 13.69 -11.55
N ILE A 110 -24.79 12.99 -11.04
CA ILE A 110 -24.06 11.90 -11.71
C ILE A 110 -24.54 10.60 -11.07
N GLY A 111 -25.13 9.71 -11.85
CA GLY A 111 -25.63 8.43 -11.33
C GLY A 111 -25.23 7.26 -12.21
N GLY A 112 -24.93 6.12 -11.59
CA GLY A 112 -24.58 4.90 -12.32
C GLY A 112 -24.59 3.69 -11.41
N THR A 113 -23.98 2.61 -11.87
CA THR A 113 -23.76 1.40 -11.06
C THR A 113 -22.30 1.29 -10.64
N PHE A 114 -22.05 0.55 -9.58
CA PHE A 114 -20.69 0.21 -9.17
C PHE A 114 -20.61 -1.24 -8.73
N THR A 115 -19.40 -1.79 -8.77
CA THR A 115 -19.12 -3.15 -8.30
C THR A 115 -17.85 -3.16 -7.47
N PHE A 116 -17.90 -3.83 -6.33
CA PHE A 116 -16.70 -4.22 -5.62
C PHE A 116 -16.07 -5.44 -6.26
N GLN A 117 -14.74 -5.49 -6.23
CA GLN A 117 -13.97 -6.67 -6.57
C GLN A 117 -13.01 -6.98 -5.42
N ASP A 118 -12.36 -8.14 -5.48
CA ASP A 118 -11.37 -8.52 -4.47
C ASP A 118 -10.25 -7.49 -4.34
N ASN A 119 -9.66 -7.40 -3.15
CA ASN A 119 -8.49 -6.57 -2.82
C ASN A 119 -8.76 -5.06 -2.89
N GLY A 120 -9.90 -4.61 -2.35
CA GLY A 120 -10.25 -3.19 -2.24
C GLY A 120 -10.47 -2.48 -3.59
N ARG A 121 -10.74 -3.26 -4.64
CA ARG A 121 -11.01 -2.73 -5.97
C ARG A 121 -12.46 -2.32 -6.11
N ILE A 122 -12.69 -1.24 -6.85
CA ILE A 122 -14.02 -0.73 -7.17
C ILE A 122 -14.05 -0.32 -8.63
N LYS A 123 -15.14 -0.62 -9.32
CA LYS A 123 -15.38 -0.12 -10.68
C LYS A 123 -16.72 0.57 -10.75
N PHE A 124 -16.72 1.74 -11.36
CA PHE A 124 -17.93 2.49 -11.69
C PHE A 124 -18.29 2.25 -13.16
N SER A 125 -19.57 2.01 -13.43
CA SER A 125 -20.07 2.03 -14.79
C SER A 125 -20.23 3.47 -15.28
N GLN A 126 -20.36 3.63 -16.60
CA GLN A 126 -20.58 4.94 -17.20
C GLN A 126 -21.85 5.57 -16.62
N GLY A 127 -21.66 6.64 -15.85
CA GLY A 127 -22.77 7.35 -15.22
C GLY A 127 -23.58 8.14 -16.24
N MET A 128 -24.90 8.18 -16.05
CA MET A 128 -25.77 9.16 -16.67
C MET A 128 -25.73 10.45 -15.85
N SER A 129 -25.48 11.58 -16.52
CA SER A 129 -25.60 12.91 -15.93
C SER A 129 -26.77 13.64 -16.58
N THR A 130 -27.58 14.33 -15.78
CA THR A 130 -28.49 15.35 -16.33
C THR A 130 -27.64 16.46 -16.94
N LYS A 131 -28.07 17.04 -18.07
CA LYS A 131 -27.37 18.15 -18.70
C LYS A 131 -28.09 19.46 -18.37
N VAL A 132 -27.58 20.19 -17.39
CA VAL A 132 -27.90 21.59 -17.12
C VAL A 132 -26.61 22.40 -17.16
N ALA A 133 -26.66 23.62 -17.67
CA ALA A 133 -25.53 24.54 -17.66
C ALA A 133 -25.46 25.26 -16.30
N CYS A 134 -24.33 25.15 -15.61
CA CYS A 134 -24.01 25.94 -14.43
C CYS A 134 -22.79 26.83 -14.69
N GLU A 135 -22.58 27.83 -13.85
CA GLU A 135 -21.46 28.77 -13.92
C GLU A 135 -20.10 28.06 -13.76
N ASN A 136 -19.99 27.16 -12.78
CA ASN A 136 -18.79 26.32 -12.60
C ASN A 136 -19.09 24.85 -12.90
N MET A 137 -18.46 24.33 -13.95
CA MET A 137 -18.56 22.92 -14.37
C MET A 137 -17.29 22.10 -14.11
N GLU A 138 -16.21 22.73 -13.64
CA GLU A 138 -14.89 22.09 -13.54
C GLU A 138 -14.89 20.91 -12.58
N ILE A 139 -15.51 21.09 -11.41
CA ILE A 139 -15.57 20.07 -10.36
C ILE A 139 -16.42 18.87 -10.82
N GLU A 140 -17.52 19.11 -11.54
CA GLU A 140 -18.37 18.05 -12.05
C GLU A 140 -17.70 17.22 -13.16
N ILE A 141 -17.04 17.89 -14.10
CA ILE A 141 -16.30 17.22 -15.18
C ILE A 141 -15.16 16.40 -14.58
N GLY A 142 -14.41 16.98 -13.64
CA GLY A 142 -13.31 16.29 -12.98
C GLY A 142 -13.79 15.11 -12.13
N LEU A 143 -14.90 15.25 -11.39
CA LEU A 143 -15.46 14.15 -10.60
C LEU A 143 -15.96 13.02 -11.49
N THR A 144 -16.64 13.34 -12.58
CA THR A 144 -17.07 12.35 -13.59
C THR A 144 -15.88 11.58 -14.16
N LYS A 145 -14.78 12.29 -14.47
CA LYS A 145 -13.54 11.67 -14.93
C LYS A 145 -12.92 10.78 -13.85
N ALA A 146 -12.83 11.26 -12.61
CA ALA A 146 -12.27 10.50 -11.50
C ALA A 146 -13.04 9.18 -11.26
N LEU A 147 -14.38 9.21 -11.30
CA LEU A 147 -15.21 8.02 -11.17
C LEU A 147 -14.96 7.02 -12.31
N LYS A 148 -14.83 7.51 -13.55
CA LYS A 148 -14.54 6.66 -14.71
C LYS A 148 -13.15 6.03 -14.65
N ASP A 149 -12.17 6.75 -14.10
CA ASP A 149 -10.77 6.35 -14.07
C ASP A 149 -10.39 5.51 -12.82
N ALA A 150 -11.18 5.57 -11.75
CA ALA A 150 -10.90 4.86 -10.51
C ALA A 150 -11.02 3.34 -10.68
N ASP A 151 -10.05 2.60 -10.13
CA ASP A 151 -10.03 1.14 -10.11
C ASP A 151 -9.90 0.55 -8.69
N ASN A 152 -9.59 1.40 -7.71
CA ASN A 152 -9.52 1.03 -6.31
C ASN A 152 -9.86 2.21 -5.40
N PHE A 153 -10.08 1.89 -4.13
CA PHE A 153 -10.30 2.88 -3.09
C PHE A 153 -9.44 2.59 -1.87
N SER A 154 -9.21 3.62 -1.06
CA SER A 154 -8.59 3.49 0.25
C SER A 154 -9.41 4.24 1.30
N LEU A 155 -9.57 3.62 2.47
CA LEU A 155 -10.29 4.19 3.60
C LEU A 155 -9.35 4.29 4.80
N LYS A 156 -9.26 5.48 5.40
CA LYS A 156 -8.53 5.73 6.66
C LYS A 156 -9.38 6.60 7.58
N GLY A 157 -10.07 5.97 8.53
CA GLY A 157 -11.05 6.69 9.38
C GLY A 157 -12.15 7.29 8.51
N ASP A 158 -12.34 8.60 8.61
CA ASP A 158 -13.35 9.34 7.83
C ASP A 158 -12.82 9.86 6.49
N ASP A 159 -11.61 9.48 6.08
CA ASP A 159 -11.03 9.85 4.79
C ASP A 159 -11.15 8.71 3.78
N LEU A 160 -11.96 8.92 2.74
CA LEU A 160 -12.12 8.05 1.59
C LEU A 160 -11.34 8.63 0.41
N SER A 161 -10.59 7.80 -0.31
CA SER A 161 -9.93 8.19 -1.55
C SER A 161 -10.25 7.22 -2.67
N LEU A 162 -10.50 7.75 -3.87
CA LEU A 162 -10.60 6.99 -5.10
C LEU A 162 -9.29 7.12 -5.87
N ASN A 163 -8.71 5.99 -6.27
CA ASN A 163 -7.38 5.95 -6.87
C ASN A 163 -7.38 5.17 -8.19
N LYS A 164 -6.29 5.35 -8.94
CA LYS A 164 -5.96 4.55 -10.12
C LYS A 164 -4.60 3.90 -9.91
N ALA A 165 -4.57 2.56 -9.93
CA ALA A 165 -3.39 1.78 -9.61
C ALA A 165 -2.72 2.27 -8.29
N ARG A 166 -1.42 2.60 -8.35
CA ARG A 166 -0.61 3.06 -7.19
C ARG A 166 -0.28 4.56 -7.25
N MET A 167 -1.09 5.33 -7.97
CA MET A 167 -0.89 6.77 -8.16
C MET A 167 -1.47 7.58 -7.00
N ALA A 168 -1.25 8.90 -7.03
CA ALA A 168 -1.95 9.84 -6.15
C ALA A 168 -3.49 9.73 -6.32
N PRO A 169 -4.27 10.02 -5.28
CA PRO A 169 -5.73 10.00 -5.35
C PRO A 169 -6.28 10.86 -6.47
N LEU A 170 -7.27 10.33 -7.20
CA LEU A 170 -8.04 11.08 -8.18
C LEU A 170 -9.03 12.02 -7.49
N ALA A 171 -9.62 11.55 -6.39
CA ALA A 171 -10.55 12.31 -5.57
C ALA A 171 -10.44 11.88 -4.10
N ARG A 172 -10.55 12.84 -3.18
CA ARG A 172 -10.63 12.57 -1.74
C ARG A 172 -11.93 13.11 -1.18
N PHE A 173 -12.47 12.36 -0.23
CA PHE A 173 -13.74 12.63 0.41
C PHE A 173 -13.62 12.52 1.93
N LYS A 174 -14.46 13.28 2.62
CA LYS A 174 -14.68 13.19 4.06
C LYS A 174 -16.06 12.60 4.32
N ALA A 175 -16.17 11.73 5.30
CA ALA A 175 -17.46 11.24 5.73
C ALA A 175 -18.29 12.42 6.29
N ASP A 176 -19.54 12.55 5.87
CA ASP A 176 -20.44 13.49 6.56
C ASP A 176 -20.67 12.99 8.00
N LYS A 177 -20.66 13.95 8.93
CA LYS A 177 -20.87 13.72 10.36
C LYS A 177 -22.30 13.29 10.66
#